data_AF-A0A832QEX7-F1
#
_entry.id   AF-A0A832QEX7-F1
#
_cell.length_a   1.000
_cell.length_b   1.000
_cell.length_c   1.000
_cell.angle_alpha   90.00
_cell.angle_beta   90.00
_cell.angle_gamma   90.00
#
_symmetry.space_group_name_H-M   'P 1'
#
loop_
_entity.id
_entity.type
_entity.pdbx_description
1 polymer ?
#
loop_
_entity_poly.entity_id
_entity_poly.type
_entity_poly.pdbx_seq_one_letter_code
_entity_poly.pdbx_strand_id
1 'polypeptide(L)'
;MASPPRKPPVLLTAFRGEAAALEQTLRALEGTLPGVRVQVLGSDDDALAAVAASVGVQWLPCLPDTCAQDSYWCVLSAALRGRQEAVVVLRAGTALPQHWYGRLGPQATVPDLAAWFPLSIRHPGTTVFQDCSQASDLSVDALDTWLNQYAPGCTFDLPLLSGWTAWLDPCQFPEQEFPNDADLARALIENGRKLLGSDVLLVDDRSHAPQVVPALYPAWHDSLLRHHPLAPARHALSELALRSEAPPAELEPVKPVRLHLSHGWGGGLWRWVEDFAAADHGCLNLILRPVGEPDGFGKSMVLYAADAHTPLASWTLTRPILSTA
;
A
#
# COMPACT_ATOMS: atom_id res chain seq x y z
N MET A 1 10.49 -28.43 5.39
CA MET A 1 9.71 -27.53 4.52
C MET A 1 9.04 -26.50 5.42
N ALA A 2 9.46 -25.24 5.37
CA ALA A 2 8.77 -24.19 6.10
C ALA A 2 7.40 -23.94 5.46
N SER A 3 6.34 -23.88 6.25
CA SER A 3 5.02 -23.48 5.75
C SER A 3 5.14 -22.10 5.09
N PRO A 4 4.48 -21.88 3.94
CA PRO A 4 4.50 -20.56 3.29
C PRO A 4 3.99 -19.49 4.28
N PRO A 5 4.57 -18.27 4.25
CA PRO A 5 4.14 -17.20 5.14
C PRO A 5 2.65 -16.93 4.94
N ARG A 6 1.91 -16.92 6.05
CA ARG A 6 0.46 -16.71 6.02
C ARG A 6 0.19 -15.26 5.59
N LYS A 7 -0.63 -15.08 4.56
CA LYS A 7 -1.09 -13.75 4.13
C LYS A 7 -1.84 -13.07 5.29
N PRO A 8 -1.52 -11.81 5.63
CA PRO A 8 -2.29 -11.03 6.61
C PRO A 8 -3.80 -11.07 6.34
N PRO A 9 -4.67 -11.25 7.33
CA PRO A 9 -6.10 -11.11 7.10
C PRO A 9 -6.46 -9.66 6.80
N VAL A 10 -7.52 -9.48 6.01
CA VAL A 10 -8.16 -8.18 5.77
C VAL A 10 -9.29 -7.99 6.76
N LEU A 11 -9.25 -6.87 7.46
CA LEU A 11 -10.18 -6.43 8.48
C LEU A 11 -10.95 -5.23 7.94
N LEU A 12 -12.20 -5.44 7.55
CA LEU A 12 -13.07 -4.39 7.05
C LEU A 12 -13.83 -3.76 8.21
N THR A 13 -13.74 -2.44 8.36
CA THR A 13 -14.31 -1.70 9.49
C THR A 13 -15.56 -0.95 9.04
N ALA A 14 -16.67 -1.13 9.76
CA ALA A 14 -17.94 -0.46 9.45
C ALA A 14 -18.62 0.03 10.74
N PHE A 15 -19.15 1.25 10.74
CA PHE A 15 -19.92 1.81 11.84
C PHE A 15 -21.42 1.80 11.51
N ARG A 16 -22.26 2.03 12.53
CA ARG A 16 -23.73 2.05 12.39
C ARG A 16 -24.14 2.94 11.22
N GLY A 17 -25.01 2.42 10.35
CA GLY A 17 -25.51 3.14 9.17
C GLY A 17 -24.68 2.97 7.89
N GLU A 18 -23.57 2.22 7.92
CA GLU A 18 -22.68 2.05 6.76
C GLU A 18 -22.90 0.76 5.98
N ALA A 19 -24.05 0.10 6.13
CA ALA A 19 -24.33 -1.19 5.49
C ALA A 19 -24.18 -1.16 3.96
N ALA A 20 -24.62 -0.08 3.29
CA ALA A 20 -24.46 0.06 1.84
C ALA A 20 -22.98 0.19 1.43
N ALA A 21 -22.20 0.97 2.17
CA ALA A 21 -20.76 1.13 1.93
C ALA A 21 -20.00 -0.18 2.19
N LEU A 22 -20.39 -0.91 3.24
CA LEU A 22 -19.85 -2.23 3.55
C LEU A 22 -20.14 -3.23 2.43
N GLU A 23 -21.37 -3.29 1.96
CA GLU A 23 -21.77 -4.17 0.86
C GLU A 23 -20.99 -3.86 -0.43
N GLN A 24 -20.86 -2.58 -0.78
CA GLN A 24 -20.08 -2.15 -1.94
C GLN A 24 -18.62 -2.60 -1.84
N THR A 25 -17.97 -2.36 -0.70
CA THR A 25 -16.57 -2.77 -0.51
C THR A 25 -16.43 -4.30 -0.52
N LEU A 26 -17.33 -5.06 0.11
CA LEU A 26 -17.28 -6.53 0.10
C LEU A 26 -17.43 -7.11 -1.31
N ARG A 27 -18.35 -6.56 -2.12
CA ARG A 27 -18.49 -6.95 -3.53
C ARG A 27 -17.22 -6.65 -4.34
N ALA A 28 -16.56 -5.51 -4.08
CA ALA A 28 -15.30 -5.18 -4.73
C ALA A 28 -14.15 -6.12 -4.32
N LEU A 29 -14.22 -6.72 -3.13
CA LEU A 29 -13.23 -7.69 -2.66
C LEU A 29 -13.50 -9.13 -3.17
N GLU A 30 -14.74 -9.44 -3.55
CA GLU A 30 -15.14 -10.78 -4.00
C GLU A 30 -14.30 -11.23 -5.20
N GLY A 31 -13.67 -12.41 -5.09
CA GLY A 31 -12.80 -12.96 -6.14
C GLY A 31 -11.42 -12.29 -6.30
N THR A 32 -11.16 -11.15 -5.66
CA THR A 32 -9.88 -10.43 -5.80
C THR A 32 -8.77 -10.94 -4.87
N LEU A 33 -9.13 -11.64 -3.78
CA LEU A 33 -8.20 -12.04 -2.71
C LEU A 33 -8.15 -13.55 -2.46
N PRO A 34 -7.70 -14.38 -3.42
CA PRO A 34 -7.64 -15.82 -3.23
C PRO A 34 -6.72 -16.20 -2.05
N GLY A 35 -7.30 -16.94 -1.10
CA GLY A 35 -6.60 -17.46 0.08
C GLY A 35 -6.34 -16.43 1.19
N VAL A 36 -6.91 -15.23 1.10
CA VAL A 36 -6.86 -14.22 2.17
C VAL A 36 -8.12 -14.33 3.01
N ARG A 37 -7.98 -14.31 4.34
CA ARG A 37 -9.14 -14.27 5.24
C ARG A 37 -9.64 -12.84 5.33
N VAL A 38 -10.93 -12.64 5.08
CA VAL A 38 -11.62 -11.37 5.31
C VAL A 38 -12.47 -11.50 6.58
N GLN A 39 -12.47 -10.48 7.43
CA GLN A 39 -13.34 -10.35 8.60
C GLN A 39 -13.91 -8.93 8.61
N VAL A 40 -15.13 -8.77 9.12
CA VAL A 40 -15.74 -7.46 9.34
C VAL A 40 -15.75 -7.17 10.83
N LEU A 41 -15.17 -6.04 11.23
CA LEU A 41 -15.33 -5.47 12.57
C LEU A 41 -16.32 -4.31 12.46
N GLY A 42 -17.34 -4.26 13.30
CA GLY A 42 -18.23 -3.13 13.25
C GLY A 42 -19.04 -2.88 14.50
N SER A 43 -19.87 -1.84 14.43
CA SER A 43 -20.85 -1.51 15.47
C SER A 43 -21.86 -2.62 15.64
N ASP A 44 -22.42 -2.80 16.83
CA ASP A 44 -23.52 -3.73 17.05
C ASP A 44 -24.80 -3.28 16.31
N ASP A 45 -24.90 -3.68 15.05
CA ASP A 45 -25.92 -3.24 14.08
C ASP A 45 -26.36 -4.42 13.19
N ASP A 46 -27.66 -4.70 13.21
CA ASP A 46 -28.27 -5.83 12.49
C ASP A 46 -28.08 -5.73 10.97
N ALA A 47 -28.06 -4.50 10.42
CA ALA A 47 -27.88 -4.32 8.98
C ALA A 47 -26.45 -4.66 8.56
N LEU A 48 -25.44 -4.25 9.34
CA LEU A 48 -24.05 -4.66 9.11
C LEU A 48 -23.88 -6.19 9.23
N ALA A 49 -24.46 -6.79 10.26
CA ALA A 49 -24.41 -8.23 10.47
C ALA A 49 -25.06 -9.01 9.31
N ALA A 50 -26.21 -8.54 8.81
CA ALA A 50 -26.90 -9.14 7.68
C ALA A 50 -26.06 -9.06 6.38
N VAL A 51 -25.40 -7.92 6.13
CA VAL A 51 -24.50 -7.77 4.97
C VAL A 51 -23.32 -8.74 5.06
N ALA A 52 -22.65 -8.82 6.20
CA ALA A 52 -21.53 -9.75 6.41
C ALA A 52 -21.96 -11.22 6.23
N ALA A 53 -23.14 -11.58 6.77
CA ALA A 53 -23.71 -12.92 6.63
C ALA A 53 -24.05 -13.27 5.17
N SER A 54 -24.54 -12.31 4.38
CA SER A 54 -24.91 -12.53 2.98
C SER A 54 -23.73 -12.94 2.08
N VAL A 55 -22.52 -12.50 2.42
CA VAL A 55 -21.26 -12.81 1.70
C VAL A 55 -20.47 -13.92 2.43
N GLY A 56 -21.00 -14.46 3.54
CA GLY A 56 -20.36 -15.52 4.31
C GLY A 56 -19.07 -15.09 5.03
N VAL A 57 -18.92 -13.80 5.35
CA VAL A 57 -17.75 -13.25 6.03
C VAL A 57 -17.98 -13.21 7.55
N GLN A 58 -16.94 -13.47 8.33
CA GLN A 58 -17.03 -13.41 9.80
C GLN A 58 -17.30 -11.99 10.27
N TRP A 59 -18.35 -11.83 11.07
CA TRP A 59 -18.74 -10.57 11.72
C TRP A 59 -18.28 -10.52 13.18
N LEU A 60 -17.76 -9.36 13.60
CA LEU A 60 -17.30 -9.08 14.96
C LEU A 60 -17.87 -7.71 15.43
N PRO A 61 -18.93 -7.70 16.26
CA PRO A 61 -19.54 -6.49 16.78
C PRO A 61 -18.71 -5.92 17.94
N CYS A 62 -17.57 -5.30 17.64
CA CYS A 62 -16.60 -4.83 18.62
C CYS A 62 -16.21 -3.36 18.47
N LEU A 63 -16.84 -2.64 17.55
CA LEU A 63 -16.64 -1.20 17.37
C LEU A 63 -17.80 -0.41 18.02
N PRO A 64 -17.58 0.85 18.42
CA PRO A 64 -18.67 1.73 18.87
C PRO A 64 -19.63 2.04 17.72
N ASP A 65 -20.81 2.58 18.02
CA ASP A 65 -21.81 2.99 17.01
C ASP A 65 -21.31 4.07 16.07
N THR A 66 -20.50 4.99 16.58
CA THR A 66 -19.91 6.11 15.84
C THR A 66 -18.46 6.30 16.25
N CYS A 67 -17.65 6.85 15.36
CA CYS A 67 -16.25 7.15 15.63
C CYS A 67 -15.92 8.59 15.25
N ALA A 68 -15.29 9.31 16.18
CA ALA A 68 -14.73 10.62 15.89
C ALA A 68 -13.55 10.48 14.94
N GLN A 69 -13.37 11.46 14.04
CA GLN A 69 -12.36 11.36 12.98
C GLN A 69 -10.93 11.30 13.50
N ASP A 70 -10.69 11.88 14.67
CA ASP A 70 -9.39 11.96 15.32
C ASP A 70 -9.13 10.79 16.27
N SER A 71 -10.00 9.77 16.31
CA SER A 71 -9.94 8.68 17.30
C SER A 71 -10.10 7.29 16.66
N TYR A 72 -10.00 7.21 15.33
CA TYR A 72 -10.27 5.99 14.58
C TYR A 72 -9.24 4.91 14.87
N TRP A 73 -7.96 5.24 14.83
CA TRP A 73 -6.90 4.29 15.11
C TRP A 73 -6.82 3.94 16.61
N CYS A 74 -7.23 4.83 17.52
CA CYS A 74 -7.45 4.50 18.93
C CYS A 74 -8.54 3.43 19.10
N VAL A 75 -9.70 3.62 18.46
CA VAL A 75 -10.80 2.64 18.48
C VAL A 75 -10.35 1.29 17.92
N LEU A 76 -9.64 1.30 16.80
CA LEU A 76 -9.15 0.08 16.17
C LEU A 76 -8.05 -0.61 16.98
N SER A 77 -7.08 0.12 17.50
CA SER A 77 -6.00 -0.48 18.30
C SER A 77 -6.57 -1.19 19.54
N ALA A 78 -7.60 -0.62 20.18
CA ALA A 78 -8.34 -1.28 21.25
C ALA A 78 -9.04 -2.57 20.80
N ALA A 79 -9.73 -2.55 19.65
CA ALA A 79 -10.41 -3.73 19.08
C ALA A 79 -9.45 -4.83 18.60
N LEU A 80 -8.19 -4.47 18.32
CA LEU A 80 -7.16 -5.39 17.84
C LEU A 80 -6.26 -5.94 18.97
N ARG A 81 -6.46 -5.52 20.23
CA ARG A 81 -5.69 -6.00 21.39
C ARG A 81 -5.65 -7.54 21.44
N GLY A 82 -4.47 -8.07 21.75
CA GLY A 82 -4.24 -9.51 21.85
C GLY A 82 -4.02 -10.24 20.52
N ARG A 83 -4.21 -9.59 19.36
CA ARG A 83 -3.84 -10.17 18.06
C ARG A 83 -2.32 -10.19 17.92
N GLN A 84 -1.81 -11.33 17.45
CA GLN A 84 -0.37 -11.59 17.30
C GLN A 84 0.11 -11.55 15.85
N GLU A 85 -0.82 -11.53 14.89
CA GLU A 85 -0.52 -11.46 13.46
C GLU A 85 -0.79 -10.06 12.94
N ALA A 86 0.06 -9.61 12.01
CA ALA A 86 -0.19 -8.38 11.27
C ALA A 86 -1.48 -8.50 10.45
N VAL A 87 -2.14 -7.37 10.24
CA VAL A 87 -3.45 -7.28 9.61
C VAL A 87 -3.47 -6.15 8.60
N VAL A 88 -4.35 -6.26 7.61
CA VAL A 88 -4.68 -5.14 6.73
C VAL A 88 -6.03 -4.61 7.14
N VAL A 89 -6.11 -3.33 7.49
CA VAL A 89 -7.38 -2.67 7.83
C VAL A 89 -7.86 -1.86 6.64
N LEU A 90 -9.14 -2.03 6.29
CA LEU A 90 -9.85 -1.26 5.29
C LEU A 90 -11.10 -0.64 5.93
N ARG A 91 -11.43 0.57 5.51
CA ARG A 91 -12.69 1.22 5.90
C ARG A 91 -13.78 0.96 4.87
N ALA A 92 -14.97 0.55 5.32
CA ALA A 92 -16.13 0.39 4.45
C ALA A 92 -16.41 1.70 3.70
N GLY A 93 -16.56 1.63 2.38
CA GLY A 93 -16.71 2.81 1.51
C GLY A 93 -15.41 3.34 0.90
N THR A 94 -14.24 2.78 1.26
CA THR A 94 -12.98 3.04 0.56
C THR A 94 -12.96 2.25 -0.75
N ALA A 95 -12.68 2.93 -1.86
CA ALA A 95 -12.43 2.31 -3.16
C ALA A 95 -10.92 2.01 -3.32
N LEU A 96 -10.63 0.85 -3.91
CA LEU A 96 -9.29 0.28 -4.02
C LEU A 96 -8.97 0.05 -5.49
N PRO A 97 -7.75 0.35 -5.95
CA PRO A 97 -7.34 0.05 -7.31
C PRO A 97 -7.12 -1.46 -7.49
N GLN A 98 -7.00 -1.89 -8.74
CA GLN A 98 -6.64 -3.28 -9.04
C GLN A 98 -5.31 -3.69 -8.38
N HIS A 99 -5.22 -4.97 -8.00
CA HIS A 99 -4.03 -5.58 -7.40
C HIS A 99 -3.50 -4.91 -6.11
N TRP A 100 -4.33 -4.09 -5.44
CA TRP A 100 -3.94 -3.32 -4.25
C TRP A 100 -3.30 -4.16 -3.13
N TYR A 101 -3.79 -5.39 -2.91
CA TYR A 101 -3.37 -6.21 -1.76
C TYR A 101 -1.89 -6.59 -1.80
N GLY A 102 -1.33 -6.83 -2.99
CA GLY A 102 0.10 -7.11 -3.16
C GLY A 102 1.00 -5.89 -2.96
N ARG A 103 0.41 -4.69 -3.03
CA ARG A 103 1.09 -3.39 -2.93
C ARG A 103 0.99 -2.81 -1.52
N LEU A 104 -0.02 -3.21 -0.74
CA LEU A 104 -0.22 -2.73 0.63
C LEU A 104 0.61 -3.54 1.64
N GLY A 105 1.67 -2.92 2.14
CA GLY A 105 2.49 -3.43 3.22
C GLY A 105 3.98 -3.41 2.89
N PRO A 106 4.82 -3.77 3.86
CA PRO A 106 6.26 -3.72 3.69
C PRO A 106 6.74 -4.82 2.73
N GLN A 107 7.54 -4.42 1.74
CA GLN A 107 8.15 -5.34 0.77
C GLN A 107 9.35 -6.11 1.35
N ALA A 108 9.86 -5.67 2.50
CA ALA A 108 10.94 -6.30 3.25
C ALA A 108 10.66 -6.16 4.75
N THR A 109 11.27 -7.01 5.58
CA THR A 109 11.14 -6.88 7.04
C THR A 109 11.66 -5.52 7.50
N VAL A 110 10.77 -4.71 8.08
CA VAL A 110 11.11 -3.43 8.71
C VAL A 110 11.03 -3.60 10.22
N PRO A 111 12.15 -3.55 10.95
CA PRO A 111 12.14 -3.59 12.41
C PRO A 111 11.31 -2.43 12.98
N ASP A 112 10.53 -2.74 14.01
CA ASP A 112 9.71 -1.80 14.79
C ASP A 112 8.60 -1.10 13.99
N LEU A 113 8.21 -1.65 12.83
CA LEU A 113 7.11 -1.12 12.03
C LEU A 113 5.76 -1.39 12.69
N ALA A 114 5.11 -0.33 13.18
CA ALA A 114 3.76 -0.42 13.72
C ALA A 114 2.70 -0.35 12.61
N ALA A 115 2.88 0.54 11.64
CA ALA A 115 1.88 0.76 10.60
C ALA A 115 2.51 1.19 9.27
N TRP A 116 1.88 0.73 8.19
CA TRP A 116 2.21 1.07 6.81
C TRP A 116 0.97 1.57 6.08
N PHE A 117 1.01 2.81 5.63
CA PHE A 117 -0.12 3.52 5.05
C PHE A 117 0.04 3.69 3.54
N PRO A 118 -1.00 3.43 2.75
CA PRO A 118 -1.06 3.90 1.37
C PRO A 118 -1.31 5.41 1.32
N LEU A 119 -1.21 5.97 0.13
CA LEU A 119 -1.68 7.32 -0.13
C LEU A 119 -3.21 7.37 -0.01
N SER A 120 -3.74 8.46 0.54
CA SER A 120 -5.18 8.67 0.76
C SER A 120 -5.58 10.02 0.18
N ILE A 121 -6.71 10.09 -0.50
CA ILE A 121 -7.18 11.34 -1.10
C ILE A 121 -7.52 12.38 -0.02
N ARG A 122 -8.13 11.92 1.09
CA ARG A 122 -8.66 12.76 2.16
C ARG A 122 -7.67 13.10 3.28
N HIS A 123 -6.48 12.51 3.31
CA HIS A 123 -5.48 12.79 4.35
C HIS A 123 -4.39 13.76 3.85
N PRO A 124 -4.24 14.97 4.45
CA PRO A 124 -3.31 15.99 3.96
C PRO A 124 -1.84 15.56 3.96
N GLY A 125 -1.44 14.64 4.84
CA GLY A 125 -0.07 14.12 4.89
C GLY A 125 0.27 13.14 3.77
N THR A 126 -0.72 12.49 3.15
CA THR A 126 -0.51 11.39 2.19
C THR A 126 -1.30 11.54 0.90
N THR A 127 -2.05 12.62 0.73
CA THR A 127 -2.71 12.93 -0.53
C THR A 127 -1.70 13.23 -1.64
N VAL A 128 -2.09 12.86 -2.87
CA VAL A 128 -1.37 13.11 -4.11
C VAL A 128 -1.74 14.44 -4.75
N PHE A 129 -2.58 15.24 -4.11
CA PHE A 129 -2.94 16.58 -4.58
C PHE A 129 -2.38 17.65 -3.66
N GLN A 130 -2.28 18.89 -4.14
CA GLN A 130 -1.93 20.02 -3.28
C GLN A 130 -3.03 20.34 -2.27
N ASP A 131 -4.29 20.12 -2.67
CA ASP A 131 -5.45 20.19 -1.80
C ASP A 131 -6.34 18.95 -2.01
N CYS A 132 -6.80 18.34 -0.92
CA CYS A 132 -7.75 17.23 -0.95
C CYS A 132 -9.09 17.57 -1.64
N SER A 133 -9.40 18.86 -1.84
CA SER A 133 -10.54 19.34 -2.61
C SER A 133 -10.34 19.24 -4.13
N GLN A 134 -9.09 19.15 -4.61
CA GLN A 134 -8.74 19.04 -6.03
C GLN A 134 -8.85 17.61 -6.58
N ALA A 135 -9.35 16.67 -5.78
CA ALA A 135 -9.55 15.31 -6.22
C ALA A 135 -10.53 15.28 -7.39
N SER A 136 -10.01 15.04 -8.60
CA SER A 136 -10.76 14.93 -9.84
C SER A 136 -11.83 13.84 -9.75
N ASP A 137 -12.92 13.93 -10.51
CA ASP A 137 -13.97 12.88 -10.61
C ASP A 137 -13.50 11.55 -11.24
N LEU A 138 -12.19 11.39 -11.47
CA LEU A 138 -11.58 10.16 -11.95
C LEU A 138 -11.79 8.99 -10.97
N SER A 139 -11.86 7.77 -11.51
CA SER A 139 -11.90 6.55 -10.72
C SER A 139 -10.57 6.32 -9.98
N VAL A 140 -10.59 5.46 -8.95
CA VAL A 140 -9.38 5.08 -8.22
C VAL A 140 -8.32 4.45 -9.14
N ASP A 141 -8.72 3.63 -10.13
CA ASP A 141 -7.79 3.02 -11.10
C ASP A 141 -7.15 4.06 -12.04
N ALA A 142 -7.93 5.08 -12.45
CA ALA A 142 -7.41 6.18 -13.25
C ALA A 142 -6.39 7.02 -12.48
N LEU A 143 -6.67 7.32 -11.21
CA LEU A 143 -5.74 8.02 -10.32
C LEU A 143 -4.50 7.18 -10.01
N ASP A 144 -4.66 5.87 -9.82
CA ASP A 144 -3.56 4.95 -9.60
C ASP A 144 -2.66 4.83 -10.85
N THR A 145 -3.25 4.87 -12.05
CA THR A 145 -2.51 4.92 -13.32
C THR A 145 -1.62 6.16 -13.40
N TRP A 146 -2.16 7.34 -13.04
CA TRP A 146 -1.34 8.54 -12.92
C TRP A 146 -0.24 8.36 -11.87
N LEU A 147 -0.58 7.88 -10.67
CA LEU A 147 0.39 7.72 -9.61
C LEU A 147 1.56 6.84 -10.07
N ASN A 148 1.30 5.70 -10.71
CA ASN A 148 2.34 4.80 -11.20
C ASN A 148 3.28 5.44 -12.24
N GLN A 149 2.86 6.49 -12.94
CA GLN A 149 3.69 7.21 -13.90
C GLN A 149 4.61 8.25 -13.23
N TYR A 150 4.16 8.88 -12.14
CA TYR A 150 4.85 10.01 -11.51
C TYR A 150 5.47 9.67 -10.14
N ALA A 151 5.07 8.57 -9.51
CA ALA A 151 5.58 8.15 -8.22
C ALA A 151 6.98 7.54 -8.34
N PRO A 152 7.95 7.96 -7.52
CA PRO A 152 9.27 7.35 -7.48
C PRO A 152 9.31 5.96 -6.81
N GLY A 153 8.22 5.46 -6.24
CA GLY A 153 8.21 4.20 -5.50
C GLY A 153 8.86 4.34 -4.12
N CYS A 154 8.72 5.50 -3.48
CA CYS A 154 9.34 5.81 -2.22
C CYS A 154 8.53 5.32 -1.00
N THR A 155 9.26 5.09 0.09
CA THR A 155 8.72 4.89 1.43
C THR A 155 9.26 6.01 2.30
N PHE A 156 8.43 6.58 3.17
CA PHE A 156 8.78 7.73 3.99
C PHE A 156 8.16 7.65 5.38
N ASP A 157 8.79 8.29 6.36
CA ASP A 157 8.27 8.36 7.71
C ASP A 157 7.05 9.29 7.80
N LEU A 158 6.08 8.88 8.60
CA LEU A 158 4.89 9.66 8.93
C LEU A 158 4.91 10.04 10.41
N PRO A 159 4.73 11.33 10.75
CA PRO A 159 4.65 11.76 12.14
C PRO A 159 3.30 11.43 12.80
N LEU A 160 2.36 10.85 12.06
CA LEU A 160 0.97 10.62 12.44
C LEU A 160 0.40 9.38 11.74
N LEU A 161 -0.65 8.82 12.32
CA LEU A 161 -1.46 7.79 11.69
C LEU A 161 -2.27 8.44 10.56
N SER A 162 -2.32 7.80 9.39
CA SER A 162 -2.81 8.42 8.16
C SER A 162 -4.00 7.68 7.57
N GLY A 163 -5.00 8.41 7.09
CA GLY A 163 -6.14 7.87 6.37
C GLY A 163 -6.94 6.86 7.20
N TRP A 164 -7.64 5.97 6.50
CA TRP A 164 -8.53 4.98 7.10
C TRP A 164 -8.13 3.52 6.80
N THR A 165 -7.06 3.36 6.02
CA THR A 165 -6.57 2.08 5.50
C THR A 165 -5.10 1.94 5.82
N ALA A 166 -4.69 0.77 6.32
CA ALA A 166 -3.30 0.50 6.65
C ALA A 166 -3.01 -0.99 6.70
N TRP A 167 -1.75 -1.37 6.49
CA TRP A 167 -1.22 -2.58 7.09
C TRP A 167 -0.74 -2.24 8.50
N LEU A 168 -1.06 -3.07 9.49
CA LEU A 168 -0.74 -2.85 10.90
C LEU A 168 -0.09 -4.09 11.51
N ASP A 169 0.86 -3.88 12.41
CA ASP A 169 1.29 -4.89 13.38
C ASP A 169 0.73 -4.54 14.77
N PRO A 170 -0.38 -5.19 15.20
CA PRO A 170 -1.00 -4.90 16.50
C PRO A 170 -0.05 -5.09 17.69
N CYS A 171 0.98 -5.94 17.57
CA CYS A 171 1.96 -6.17 18.64
C CYS A 171 2.83 -4.95 18.93
N GLN A 172 2.94 -4.00 17.99
CA GLN A 172 3.69 -2.76 18.19
C GLN A 172 2.88 -1.68 18.91
N PHE A 173 1.56 -1.84 19.00
CA PHE A 173 0.67 -0.87 19.60
C PHE A 173 0.68 -0.98 21.13
N PRO A 174 0.69 0.16 21.85
CA PRO A 174 0.60 0.16 23.31
C PRO A 174 -0.76 -0.38 23.79
N GLU A 175 -0.75 -1.07 24.93
CA GLU A 175 -2.00 -1.55 25.57
C GLU A 175 -2.81 -0.41 26.20
N GLN A 176 -2.15 0.71 26.54
CA GLN A 176 -2.77 1.89 27.13
C GLN A 176 -3.81 2.53 26.19
N GLU A 177 -4.82 3.18 26.77
CA GLU A 177 -5.79 4.00 26.02
C GLU A 177 -5.27 5.43 25.80
N PHE A 178 -5.57 5.95 24.62
CA PHE A 178 -5.19 7.31 24.21
C PHE A 178 -6.46 8.09 23.86
N PRO A 179 -6.50 9.39 24.16
CA PRO A 179 -7.68 10.21 23.93
C PRO A 179 -7.94 10.49 22.45
N ASN A 180 -6.91 10.42 21.60
CA ASN A 180 -6.99 10.64 20.15
C ASN A 180 -5.78 10.00 19.44
N ASP A 181 -5.88 9.87 18.13
CA ASP A 181 -4.92 9.27 17.22
C ASP A 181 -3.59 10.03 17.19
N ALA A 182 -3.59 11.33 17.49
CA ALA A 182 -2.38 12.14 17.57
C ALA A 182 -1.53 11.73 18.78
N ASP A 183 -2.16 11.59 19.94
CA ASP A 183 -1.50 11.14 21.17
C ASP A 183 -1.02 9.68 21.05
N LEU A 184 -1.78 8.82 20.38
CA LEU A 184 -1.36 7.45 20.04
C LEU A 184 -0.14 7.46 19.10
N ALA A 185 -0.16 8.25 18.02
CA ALA A 185 0.96 8.37 17.10
C ALA A 185 2.24 8.87 17.79
N ARG A 186 2.11 9.89 18.64
CA ARG A 186 3.22 10.40 19.44
C ARG A 186 3.80 9.30 20.32
N ALA A 187 2.95 8.57 21.04
CA ALA A 187 3.41 7.48 21.91
C ALA A 187 4.11 6.37 21.13
N LEU A 188 3.62 6.00 19.95
CA LEU A 188 4.29 5.02 19.08
C LEU A 188 5.70 5.49 18.70
N ILE A 189 5.82 6.73 18.22
CA ILE A 189 7.10 7.30 17.77
C ILE A 189 8.08 7.47 18.93
N GLU A 190 7.63 7.98 20.09
CA GLU A 190 8.46 8.14 21.28
C GLU A 190 8.97 6.81 21.85
N ASN A 191 8.23 5.72 21.63
CA ASN A 191 8.65 4.35 21.96
C ASN A 191 9.47 3.68 20.83
N GLY A 192 9.92 4.44 19.83
CA GLY A 192 10.77 3.94 18.74
C GLY A 192 10.06 3.15 17.65
N ARG A 193 8.72 3.16 17.62
CA ARG A 193 7.94 2.53 16.55
C ARG A 193 7.92 3.40 15.30
N LYS A 194 7.85 2.75 14.15
CA LYS A 194 7.80 3.40 12.84
C LYS A 194 6.38 3.41 12.28
N LEU A 195 5.98 4.57 11.80
CA LEU A 195 4.79 4.78 10.99
C LEU A 195 5.28 5.19 9.60
N LEU A 196 5.01 4.37 8.59
CA LEU A 196 5.52 4.58 7.25
C LEU A 196 4.40 4.82 6.25
N GLY A 197 4.60 5.73 5.32
CA GLY A 197 3.78 5.90 4.13
C GLY A 197 4.53 5.41 2.89
N SER A 198 3.80 5.03 1.85
CA SER A 198 4.39 4.74 0.54
C SER A 198 3.52 5.21 -0.60
N ASP A 199 4.17 5.65 -1.68
CA ASP A 199 3.53 6.11 -2.92
C ASP A 199 3.21 4.96 -3.90
N VAL A 200 3.44 3.71 -3.50
CA VAL A 200 3.20 2.55 -4.35
C VAL A 200 1.73 2.17 -4.43
N LEU A 201 0.83 2.81 -3.68
CA LEU A 201 -0.61 2.54 -3.67
C LEU A 201 -1.37 3.80 -3.28
N LEU A 202 -2.41 4.14 -4.05
CA LEU A 202 -3.44 5.11 -3.67
C LEU A 202 -4.73 4.39 -3.31
N VAL A 203 -5.40 4.84 -2.26
CA VAL A 203 -6.79 4.47 -1.97
C VAL A 203 -7.69 5.69 -2.09
N ASP A 204 -8.91 5.44 -2.55
CA ASP A 204 -9.93 6.47 -2.68
C ASP A 204 -10.88 6.40 -1.49
N ASP A 205 -10.66 7.30 -0.54
CA ASP A 205 -11.45 7.46 0.67
C ASP A 205 -12.35 8.71 0.61
N ARG A 206 -12.72 9.18 -0.58
CA ARG A 206 -13.54 10.40 -0.75
C ARG A 206 -14.92 10.35 -0.12
N SER A 207 -15.45 9.14 0.10
CA SER A 207 -16.69 8.87 0.83
C SER A 207 -16.61 9.23 2.31
N HIS A 208 -15.40 9.41 2.83
CA HIS A 208 -15.14 9.82 4.21
C HIS A 208 -14.82 11.32 4.29
N ALA A 209 -15.01 11.86 5.50
CA ALA A 209 -14.67 13.24 5.77
C ALA A 209 -13.15 13.46 5.66
N PRO A 210 -12.71 14.64 5.18
CA PRO A 210 -11.30 15.03 5.19
C PRO A 210 -10.72 14.93 6.60
N GLN A 211 -9.54 14.32 6.74
CA GLN A 211 -8.83 14.29 8.01
C GLN A 211 -8.06 15.59 8.22
N VAL A 212 -7.93 15.99 9.48
CA VAL A 212 -7.10 17.14 9.87
C VAL A 212 -5.77 16.61 10.39
N VAL A 213 -4.67 17.18 9.92
CA VAL A 213 -3.34 16.88 10.44
C VAL A 213 -3.11 17.71 11.70
N PRO A 214 -3.03 17.10 12.89
CA PRO A 214 -2.73 17.84 14.11
C PRO A 214 -1.27 18.27 14.12
N ALA A 215 -0.99 19.45 14.67
CA ALA A 215 0.37 19.93 14.87
C ALA A 215 0.98 19.33 16.15
N LEU A 216 1.39 18.05 16.10
CA LEU A 216 2.08 17.38 17.21
C LEU A 216 3.31 18.15 17.68
N TYR A 217 4.17 18.49 16.71
CA TYR A 217 5.26 19.45 16.86
C TYR A 217 5.26 20.39 15.65
N PRO A 218 5.46 21.71 15.83
CA PRO A 218 5.44 22.66 14.72
C PRO A 218 6.41 22.31 13.58
N ALA A 219 7.61 21.81 13.91
CA ALA A 219 8.61 21.43 12.92
C ALA A 219 8.19 20.20 12.07
N TRP A 220 7.51 19.22 12.68
CA TRP A 220 7.01 18.05 11.95
C TRP A 220 5.88 18.43 11.02
N HIS A 221 4.96 19.25 11.50
CA HIS A 221 3.86 19.76 10.71
C HIS A 221 4.36 20.56 9.50
N ASP A 222 5.34 21.45 9.69
CA ASP A 222 5.95 22.22 8.60
C ASP A 222 6.64 21.31 7.58
N SER A 223 7.44 20.35 8.05
CA SER A 223 8.12 19.38 7.18
C SER A 223 7.15 18.53 6.36
N LEU A 224 6.10 17.99 7.00
CA LEU A 224 5.07 17.17 6.37
C LEU A 224 4.32 17.92 5.25
N LEU A 225 4.10 19.23 5.41
CA LEU A 225 3.35 20.02 4.45
C LEU A 225 4.23 20.67 3.37
N ARG A 226 5.48 21.04 3.68
CA ARG A 226 6.33 21.83 2.77
C ARG A 226 7.52 21.09 2.17
N HIS A 227 8.00 20.05 2.83
CA HIS A 227 9.22 19.33 2.45
C HIS A 227 8.97 17.84 2.20
N HIS A 228 7.74 17.51 1.80
CA HIS A 228 7.30 16.13 1.66
C HIS A 228 7.90 15.44 0.41
N PRO A 229 8.29 14.15 0.50
CA PRO A 229 8.75 13.36 -0.65
C PRO A 229 7.77 13.32 -1.82
N LEU A 230 6.47 13.49 -1.54
CA LEU A 230 5.41 13.52 -2.55
C LEU A 230 5.32 14.86 -3.30
N ALA A 231 6.12 15.88 -3.00
CA ALA A 231 6.00 17.20 -3.62
C ALA A 231 6.01 17.16 -5.17
N PRO A 232 6.89 16.38 -5.84
CA PRO A 232 6.87 16.27 -7.30
C PRO A 232 5.57 15.62 -7.82
N ALA A 233 5.15 14.50 -7.21
CA ALA A 233 3.92 13.81 -7.58
C ALA A 233 2.68 14.69 -7.36
N ARG A 234 2.65 15.43 -6.23
CA ARG A 234 1.58 16.39 -5.92
C ARG A 234 1.46 17.48 -6.96
N HIS A 235 2.58 18.05 -7.36
CA HIS A 235 2.58 19.07 -8.40
C HIS A 235 2.07 18.50 -9.72
N ALA A 236 2.60 17.36 -10.17
CA ALA A 236 2.19 16.72 -11.43
C ALA A 236 0.70 16.37 -11.45
N LEU A 237 0.20 15.65 -10.45
CA LEU A 237 -1.19 15.20 -10.41
C LEU A 237 -2.18 16.35 -10.23
N SER A 238 -1.79 17.40 -9.49
CA SER A 238 -2.64 18.60 -9.38
C SER A 238 -2.74 19.35 -10.71
N GLU A 239 -1.64 19.49 -11.45
CA GLU A 239 -1.65 20.11 -12.79
C GLU A 239 -2.51 19.31 -13.78
N LEU A 240 -2.40 17.98 -13.78
CA LEU A 240 -3.21 17.10 -14.62
C LEU A 240 -4.71 17.21 -14.27
N ALA A 241 -5.04 17.21 -12.98
CA ALA A 241 -6.41 17.37 -12.49
C ALA A 241 -6.99 18.75 -12.89
N LEU A 242 -6.22 19.84 -12.71
CA LEU A 242 -6.62 21.19 -13.09
C LEU A 242 -6.92 21.31 -14.59
N ARG A 243 -6.18 20.59 -15.43
CA ARG A 243 -6.37 20.57 -16.89
C ARG A 243 -7.45 19.58 -17.34
N SER A 244 -8.01 18.80 -16.41
CA SER A 244 -8.93 17.70 -16.71
C SER A 244 -8.34 16.74 -17.75
N GLU A 245 -7.03 16.52 -17.70
CA GLU A 245 -6.38 15.55 -18.58
C GLU A 245 -6.92 14.15 -18.25
N ALA A 246 -7.07 13.31 -19.26
CA ALA A 246 -7.35 11.90 -19.02
C ALA A 246 -6.04 11.21 -18.62
N PRO A 247 -6.08 10.14 -17.80
CA PRO A 247 -4.97 9.20 -17.76
C PRO A 247 -4.61 8.76 -19.18
N PRO A 248 -3.33 8.47 -19.45
CA PRO A 248 -2.98 7.73 -20.65
C PRO A 248 -3.94 6.54 -20.79
N ALA A 249 -4.42 6.29 -22.01
CA ALA A 249 -5.28 5.13 -22.28
C ALA A 249 -4.68 3.92 -21.56
N GLU A 250 -5.53 3.17 -20.83
CA GLU A 250 -5.15 2.09 -19.93
C GLU A 250 -3.87 1.43 -20.44
N LEU A 251 -2.77 1.62 -19.71
CA LEU A 251 -1.60 0.77 -19.90
C LEU A 251 -2.15 -0.65 -19.85
N GLU A 252 -1.89 -1.46 -20.89
CA GLU A 252 -2.44 -2.82 -20.94
C GLU A 252 -2.28 -3.48 -19.56
N PRO A 253 -3.35 -4.12 -19.02
CA PRO A 253 -3.34 -4.68 -17.68
C PRO A 253 -1.99 -5.34 -17.42
N VAL A 254 -1.28 -4.89 -16.39
CA VAL A 254 0.09 -5.33 -16.14
C VAL A 254 0.06 -6.84 -16.02
N LYS A 255 0.51 -7.52 -17.08
CA LYS A 255 0.58 -8.97 -17.08
C LYS A 255 1.39 -9.37 -15.85
N PRO A 256 0.98 -10.41 -15.11
CA PRO A 256 1.75 -10.92 -13.98
C PRO A 256 3.24 -10.90 -14.29
N VAL A 257 4.03 -10.22 -13.47
CA VAL A 257 5.44 -10.03 -13.78
C VAL A 257 6.20 -11.26 -13.32
N ARG A 258 6.95 -11.88 -14.23
CA ARG A 258 7.88 -12.97 -13.91
C ARG A 258 9.30 -12.44 -14.02
N LEU A 259 9.98 -12.34 -12.88
CA LEU A 259 11.37 -11.95 -12.82
C LEU A 259 12.27 -13.18 -12.88
N HIS A 260 13.01 -13.31 -13.97
CA HIS A 260 14.07 -14.30 -14.15
C HIS A 260 15.36 -13.74 -13.57
N LEU A 261 15.86 -14.37 -12.51
CA LEU A 261 17.18 -14.08 -11.95
C LEU A 261 18.19 -14.98 -12.65
N SER A 262 19.04 -14.38 -13.49
CA SER A 262 20.04 -15.11 -14.27
C SER A 262 21.45 -14.77 -13.78
N HIS A 263 22.35 -15.75 -13.81
CA HIS A 263 23.79 -15.51 -13.66
C HIS A 263 24.48 -15.62 -15.03
N GLY A 264 25.49 -14.79 -15.28
CA GLY A 264 26.16 -14.66 -16.58
C GLY A 264 27.07 -15.84 -16.98
N TRP A 265 26.88 -17.03 -16.44
CA TRP A 265 27.73 -18.19 -16.73
C TRP A 265 27.02 -19.09 -17.74
N GLY A 266 27.60 -19.19 -18.94
CA GLY A 266 26.99 -19.79 -20.13
C GLY A 266 26.52 -21.24 -19.95
N GLY A 267 25.65 -21.67 -20.88
CA GLY A 267 25.06 -23.02 -20.85
C GLY A 267 23.64 -23.10 -21.41
N GLY A 268 23.21 -22.16 -22.26
CA GLY A 268 21.87 -22.19 -22.85
C GLY A 268 20.74 -21.67 -21.95
N LEU A 269 21.03 -21.29 -20.69
CA LEU A 269 20.06 -20.68 -19.78
C LEU A 269 19.42 -19.42 -20.39
N TRP A 270 20.22 -18.59 -21.05
CA TRP A 270 19.73 -17.40 -21.74
C TRP A 270 18.71 -17.75 -22.82
N ARG A 271 19.04 -18.73 -23.66
CA ARG A 271 18.15 -19.22 -24.73
C ARG A 271 16.89 -19.86 -24.15
N TRP A 272 16.99 -20.55 -23.02
CA TRP A 272 15.81 -21.07 -22.32
C TRP A 272 14.92 -19.94 -21.79
N VAL A 273 15.48 -18.87 -21.20
CA VAL A 273 14.69 -17.72 -20.74
C VAL A 273 14.02 -17.01 -21.93
N GLU A 274 14.73 -16.86 -23.05
CA GLU A 274 14.16 -16.32 -24.29
C GLU A 274 13.02 -17.20 -24.83
N ASP A 275 13.25 -18.50 -24.98
CA ASP A 275 12.25 -19.46 -25.48
C ASP A 275 11.02 -19.52 -24.55
N PHE A 276 11.26 -19.49 -23.24
CA PHE A 276 10.21 -19.47 -22.23
C PHE A 276 9.40 -18.17 -22.30
N ALA A 277 10.07 -17.02 -22.34
CA ALA A 277 9.41 -15.72 -22.42
C ALA A 277 8.64 -15.55 -23.74
N ALA A 278 9.16 -16.10 -24.83
CA ALA A 278 8.48 -16.11 -26.13
C ALA A 278 7.21 -16.97 -26.12
N ALA A 279 7.16 -18.03 -25.31
CA ALA A 279 6.00 -18.91 -25.19
C ALA A 279 4.97 -18.44 -24.12
N ASP A 280 5.40 -17.68 -23.12
CA ASP A 280 4.54 -17.19 -22.04
C ASP A 280 4.02 -15.78 -22.31
N HIS A 281 2.93 -15.71 -23.07
CA HIS A 281 2.22 -14.45 -23.35
C HIS A 281 1.34 -13.97 -22.19
N GLY A 282 1.17 -14.79 -21.14
CA GLY A 282 0.32 -14.48 -19.99
C GLY A 282 1.03 -13.66 -18.91
N CYS A 283 2.35 -13.50 -18.99
CA CYS A 283 3.18 -12.77 -18.02
C CYS A 283 4.07 -11.74 -18.72
N LEU A 284 4.43 -10.66 -18.01
CA LEU A 284 5.55 -9.81 -18.41
C LEU A 284 6.84 -10.47 -17.91
N ASN A 285 7.67 -10.95 -18.82
CA ASN A 285 8.93 -11.59 -18.47
C ASN A 285 10.04 -10.53 -18.35
N LEU A 286 10.57 -10.35 -17.15
CA LEU A 286 11.71 -9.48 -16.88
C LEU A 286 12.94 -10.31 -16.54
N ILE A 287 14.11 -9.83 -16.93
CA ILE A 287 15.39 -10.53 -16.70
C ILE A 287 16.31 -9.61 -15.93
N LEU A 288 16.65 -9.99 -14.70
CA LEU A 288 17.66 -9.31 -13.90
C LEU A 288 18.94 -10.14 -13.95
N ARG A 289 20.01 -9.56 -14.51
CA ARG A 289 21.30 -10.24 -14.64
C ARG A 289 22.47 -9.37 -14.18
N PRO A 290 23.53 -9.97 -13.62
CA PRO A 290 24.78 -9.27 -13.41
C PRO A 290 25.43 -8.99 -14.77
N VAL A 291 26.00 -7.81 -14.92
CA VAL A 291 26.82 -7.42 -16.06
C VAL A 291 28.24 -7.16 -15.57
N GLY A 292 29.23 -7.68 -16.29
CA GLY A 292 30.64 -7.42 -16.00
C GLY A 292 31.06 -6.06 -16.54
N GLU A 293 31.73 -5.26 -15.73
CA GLU A 293 32.51 -4.11 -16.17
C GLU A 293 33.99 -4.53 -16.32
N PRO A 294 34.82 -3.80 -17.09
CA PRO A 294 36.23 -4.12 -17.26
C PRO A 294 37.03 -4.26 -15.94
N ASP A 295 36.52 -3.69 -14.85
CA ASP A 295 37.15 -3.69 -13.53
C ASP A 295 36.56 -4.72 -12.55
N GLY A 296 35.59 -5.54 -12.96
CA GLY A 296 35.07 -6.64 -12.13
C GLY A 296 33.75 -7.25 -12.61
N PHE A 297 33.63 -8.57 -12.44
CA PHE A 297 32.36 -9.29 -12.66
C PHE A 297 31.40 -9.08 -11.48
N GLY A 298 30.09 -8.97 -11.77
CA GLY A 298 29.06 -8.89 -10.72
C GLY A 298 29.01 -7.55 -9.96
N LYS A 299 29.57 -6.49 -10.55
CA LYS A 299 29.57 -5.13 -9.98
C LYS A 299 28.29 -4.35 -10.30
N SER A 300 27.62 -4.68 -11.40
CA SER A 300 26.39 -4.01 -11.81
C SER A 300 25.30 -5.05 -12.09
N MET A 301 24.08 -4.78 -11.61
CA MET A 301 22.87 -5.52 -11.95
C MET A 301 22.09 -4.72 -12.99
N VAL A 302 21.54 -5.40 -13.98
CA VAL A 302 20.77 -4.74 -15.05
C VAL A 302 19.49 -5.53 -15.31
N LEU A 303 18.38 -4.80 -15.32
CA LEU A 303 17.04 -5.32 -15.62
C LEU A 303 16.71 -5.08 -17.09
N TYR A 304 16.21 -6.10 -17.76
CA TYR A 304 15.71 -6.05 -19.13
C TYR A 304 14.27 -6.57 -19.18
N ALA A 305 13.47 -6.10 -20.14
CA ALA A 305 12.33 -6.90 -20.59
C ALA A 305 12.85 -8.04 -21.48
N ALA A 306 12.22 -9.20 -21.45
CA ALA A 306 12.70 -10.37 -22.18
C ALA A 306 12.71 -10.19 -23.71
N ASP A 307 11.85 -9.32 -24.24
CA ASP A 307 11.76 -8.93 -25.65
C ASP A 307 12.57 -7.67 -26.00
N ALA A 308 13.16 -7.00 -25.00
CA ALA A 308 13.88 -5.75 -25.18
C ALA A 308 15.40 -5.93 -24.97
N HIS A 309 16.18 -5.36 -25.89
CA HIS A 309 17.63 -5.30 -25.77
C HIS A 309 18.13 -4.08 -24.99
N THR A 310 17.22 -3.16 -24.65
CA THR A 310 17.52 -1.94 -23.89
C THR A 310 17.29 -2.19 -22.40
N PRO A 311 18.23 -1.79 -21.52
CA PRO A 311 18.05 -1.93 -20.09
C PRO A 311 16.92 -1.03 -19.58
N LEU A 312 16.03 -1.60 -18.77
CA LEU A 312 14.98 -0.88 -18.07
C LEU A 312 15.51 -0.17 -16.82
N ALA A 313 16.46 -0.79 -16.13
CA ALA A 313 17.09 -0.23 -14.95
C ALA A 313 18.47 -0.85 -14.74
N SER A 314 19.36 -0.12 -14.07
CA SER A 314 20.69 -0.61 -13.70
C SER A 314 21.05 -0.13 -12.30
N TRP A 315 21.71 -1.00 -11.54
CA TRP A 315 22.19 -0.74 -10.19
C TRP A 315 23.65 -1.15 -10.08
N THR A 316 24.51 -0.20 -9.75
CA THR A 316 25.91 -0.48 -9.37
C THR A 316 25.95 -0.87 -7.90
N LEU A 317 26.51 -2.04 -7.62
CA LEU A 317 26.63 -2.58 -6.27
C LEU A 317 27.87 -2.03 -5.58
N THR A 318 27.68 -1.46 -4.39
CA THR A 318 28.79 -1.00 -3.53
C THR A 318 29.71 -2.14 -3.09
N ARG A 319 29.20 -3.38 -3.09
CA ARG A 319 29.95 -4.62 -2.86
C ARG A 319 29.67 -5.56 -4.03
N PRO A 320 30.64 -5.82 -4.92
CA PRO A 320 30.44 -6.75 -6.04
C PRO A 320 30.07 -8.15 -5.57
N ILE A 321 29.28 -8.87 -6.37
CA ILE A 321 28.98 -10.29 -6.12
C ILE A 321 30.25 -11.09 -6.39
N LEU A 322 30.89 -11.57 -5.34
CA LEU A 322 32.12 -12.35 -5.44
C LEU A 322 31.82 -13.77 -5.96
N SER A 323 32.66 -14.26 -6.87
CA SER A 323 32.63 -15.65 -7.29
C SER A 323 33.07 -16.54 -6.13
N THR A 324 32.13 -17.23 -5.50
CA THR A 324 32.44 -18.30 -4.53
C THR A 324 32.51 -19.62 -5.29
N ALA A 325 33.71 -19.99 -5.73
CA ALA A 325 33.97 -21.35 -6.22
C ALA A 325 33.88 -22.36 -5.06
#